data_AF-A0A1D8IMJ4-F1
#
_entry.id   AF-A0A1D8IMJ4-F1
#
_cell.length_a   1.000
_cell.length_b   1.000
_cell.length_c   1.000
_cell.angle_alpha   90.00
_cell.angle_beta   90.00
_cell.angle_gamma   90.00
#
_symmetry.space_group_name_H-M   'P 1'
#
loop_
_entity.id
_entity.type
_entity.pdbx_description
1 polymer ?
#
loop_
_entity_poly.entity_id
_entity_poly.type
_entity_poly.pdbx_seq_one_letter_code
_entity_poly.pdbx_strand_id
1 'polypeptide(L)' 'MNIVILETGLFPDQNFLRDALADSSSSHSVHRSDLREARSEAQWDRLLDEILSSDRVITI' A
#
# COMPACT_ATOMS: atom_id res chain seq x y z
N MET A 1 -11.46 3.05 -8.09
CA MET A 1 -10.40 3.84 -7.42
C MET A 1 -9.23 2.92 -7.15
N ASN A 2 -8.04 3.33 -7.56
CA ASN A 2 -6.79 2.64 -7.29
C ASN A 2 -6.20 3.17 -5.99
N ILE A 3 -6.09 2.31 -4.99
CA ILE A 3 -5.58 2.64 -3.67
C ILE A 3 -4.26 1.89 -3.48
N VAL A 4 -3.18 2.62 -3.19
CA VAL A 4 -1.91 2.03 -2.80
C VAL A 4 -1.74 2.16 -1.29
N ILE A 5 -1.44 1.05 -0.63
CA ILE A 5 -1.15 0.99 0.80
C ILE A 5 0.35 0.73 0.97
N LEU A 6 1.04 1.63 1.65
CA LEU A 6 2.44 1.54 1.98
C LEU A 6 2.60 1.12 3.44
N GLU A 7 3.11 -0.08 3.69
CA GLU A 7 3.33 -0.62 5.03
C GLU A 7 4.79 -0.35 5.46
N THR A 8 4.99 0.70 6.25
CA THR A 8 6.26 1.16 6.84
C THR A 8 6.69 0.36 8.06
N GLY A 9 5.74 -0.31 8.74
CA GLY A 9 5.99 -0.99 10.00
C GLY A 9 6.00 -0.09 11.23
N LEU A 10 5.76 1.23 11.07
CA LEU A 10 5.86 2.22 12.14
C LEU A 10 4.55 2.37 12.91
N PHE A 11 3.41 2.06 12.29
CA PHE A 11 2.12 2.12 12.99
C PHE A 11 1.91 0.88 13.87
N PRO A 12 1.60 1.05 15.16
CA PRO A 12 1.53 -0.05 16.12
C PRO A 12 0.30 -0.96 15.93
N ASP A 13 -0.80 -0.46 15.36
CA ASP A 13 -2.05 -1.22 15.16
C ASP A 13 -2.34 -1.48 13.67
N GLN A 14 -1.41 -2.16 13.02
CA GLN A 14 -1.54 -2.54 11.61
C GLN A 14 -2.71 -3.50 11.36
N ASN A 15 -3.08 -4.32 12.33
CA ASN A 15 -4.13 -5.32 12.17
C ASN A 15 -5.50 -4.68 12.06
N PHE A 16 -5.83 -3.71 12.94
CA PHE A 16 -7.08 -2.97 12.85
C PHE A 16 -7.25 -2.26 11.49
N LEU A 17 -6.20 -1.60 11.00
CA LEU A 17 -6.26 -0.91 9.73
C LEU A 17 -6.34 -1.89 8.54
N ARG A 18 -5.64 -3.04 8.63
CA ARG A 18 -5.72 -4.10 7.62
C ARG A 18 -7.12 -4.65 7.48
N ASP A 19 -7.80 -4.89 8.60
CA ASP A 19 -9.18 -5.39 8.64
C ASP A 19 -10.16 -4.34 8.08
N ALA A 20 -10.03 -3.07 8.48
CA ALA A 20 -10.86 -1.99 7.93
C ALA A 20 -10.65 -1.78 6.41
N LEU A 21 -9.43 -2.01 5.92
CA LEU A 21 -9.12 -1.91 4.49
C LEU A 21 -9.52 -3.15 3.70
N ALA A 22 -9.67 -4.31 4.34
CA ALA A 22 -10.16 -5.53 3.70
C ALA A 22 -11.59 -5.37 3.17
N ASP A 23 -12.46 -4.67 3.91
CA ASP A 23 -13.82 -4.36 3.47
C ASP A 23 -13.85 -3.43 2.25
N SER A 24 -12.85 -2.55 2.13
CA SER A 24 -12.72 -1.58 1.03
C SER A 24 -12.31 -2.22 -0.30
N SER A 25 -11.69 -3.41 -0.27
CA SER A 25 -11.24 -4.19 -1.45
C SER A 25 -12.40 -4.72 -2.31
N SER A 26 -13.62 -4.76 -1.76
CA SER A 26 -14.81 -5.22 -2.48
C SER A 26 -15.24 -4.27 -3.60
N SER A 27 -14.84 -3.00 -3.53
CA SER A 27 -15.29 -1.92 -4.44
C SER A 27 -14.15 -1.13 -5.09
N HIS A 28 -12.89 -1.40 -4.73
CA HIS A 28 -11.72 -0.64 -5.17
C HIS A 28 -10.53 -1.56 -5.46
N SER A 29 -9.64 -1.16 -6.38
CA SER A 29 -8.38 -1.88 -6.60
C SER A 29 -7.41 -1.46 -5.52
N VAL A 30 -6.98 -2.41 -4.68
CA VAL A 30 -6.11 -2.14 -3.53
C VAL A 30 -4.78 -2.88 -3.73
N HIS A 31 -3.69 -2.12 -3.85
CA HIS A 31 -2.32 -2.63 -3.95
C HIS A 31 -1.60 -2.38 -2.63
N ARG A 32 -0.87 -3.39 -2.14
CA ARG A 32 -0.16 -3.33 -0.86
C ARG A 32 1.33 -3.52 -1.09
N SER A 33 2.14 -2.64 -0.53
CA SER A 33 3.60 -2.68 -0.66
C SER A 33 4.26 -2.54 0.71
N ASP A 34 5.01 -3.57 1.12
CA ASP A 34 5.74 -3.60 2.38
C ASP A 34 7.08 -2.87 2.23
N LEU A 35 7.20 -1.68 2.82
CA LEU A 35 8.41 -0.85 2.76
C LEU A 35 9.54 -1.33 3.68
N ARG A 36 9.32 -2.36 4.50
CA ARG A 36 10.35 -2.92 5.39
C ARG A 36 11.34 -3.82 4.65
N GLU A 37 10.94 -4.39 3.52
CA GLU A 37 11.79 -5.28 2.74
C GLU A 37 12.81 -4.50 1.89
N ALA A 38 14.01 -5.04 1.78
CA ALA A 38 15.03 -4.49 0.90
C ALA A 38 14.57 -4.60 -0.56
N ARG A 39 14.58 -3.47 -1.27
CA ARG A 39 14.20 -3.38 -2.69
C ARG A 39 15.38 -3.03 -3.57
N SER A 40 15.44 -3.68 -4.72
CA SER A 40 16.26 -3.27 -5.86
C SER A 40 15.69 -2.01 -6.53
N GLU A 41 16.50 -1.35 -7.35
CA GLU A 41 16.10 -0.17 -8.12
C GLU A 41 14.87 -0.44 -9.00
N ALA A 42 14.83 -1.56 -9.72
CA ALA A 42 13.68 -1.94 -10.53
C ALA A 42 12.40 -2.17 -9.71
N GLN A 43 12.51 -2.57 -8.44
CA GLN A 43 11.36 -2.68 -7.53
C GLN A 43 10.90 -1.32 -7.01
N TRP A 44 11.82 -0.36 -6.89
CA TRP A 44 11.48 1.03 -6.60
C TRP A 44 10.74 1.68 -7.76
N ASP A 45 11.19 1.48 -8.99
CA ASP A 45 10.52 2.03 -10.18
C ASP A 45 9.06 1.54 -10.27
N ARG A 46 8.82 0.25 -10.08
CA ARG A 46 7.45 -0.31 -10.07
C ARG A 46 6.58 0.29 -8.97
N LEU A 47 7.14 0.49 -7.78
CA LEU A 47 6.41 1.11 -6.68
C LEU A 47 6.06 2.57 -7.00
N LEU A 48 6.97 3.30 -7.62
CA LEU A 48 6.73 4.68 -8.07
C LEU A 48 5.64 4.72 -9.14
N ASP A 49 5.65 3.80 -10.11
CA ASP A 49 4.60 3.69 -11.12
C ASP A 49 3.23 3.39 -10.49
N GLU A 50 3.18 2.50 -9.50
CA GLU A 50 1.94 2.19 -8.75
C GLU A 50 1.44 3.41 -7.97
N ILE A 51 2.34 4.15 -7.31
CA ILE A 51 1.97 5.38 -6.58
C ILE A 51 1.44 6.44 -7.55
N LEU A 52 2.11 6.66 -8.67
CA LEU A 52 1.73 7.67 -9.67
C LEU A 52 0.42 7.34 -10.38
N SER A 53 0.08 6.06 -10.52
CA SER A 53 -1.18 5.60 -11.12
C SER A 53 -2.32 5.39 -10.11
N SER A 54 -2.05 5.63 -8.82
CA SER A 54 -3.05 5.53 -7.76
C SER A 54 -3.87 6.81 -7.62
N ASP A 55 -5.16 6.65 -7.37
CA ASP A 55 -6.04 7.76 -7.01
C ASP A 55 -5.84 8.16 -5.55
N ARG A 56 -5.36 7.23 -4.71
CA ARG A 56 -5.15 7.45 -3.28
C ARG A 56 -3.99 6.62 -2.75
N VAL A 57 -3.15 7.24 -1.93
CA VAL A 57 -2.08 6.56 -1.18
C VAL A 57 -2.38 6.60 0.31
N ILE A 58 -2.25 5.46 0.98
CA ILE A 58 -2.41 5.31 2.43
C ILE A 58 -1.11 4.76 3.00
N THR A 59 -0.48 5.48 3.92
CA THR A 59 0.77 5.06 4.57
C THR A 59 0.48 4.63 6.00
N ILE A 60 0.96 3.44 6.37
CA ILE A 60 0.73 2.76 7.65
C ILE A 60 2.06 2.26 8.19
#